data_AF-A0A2H6F9U6-F1
#
_entry.id   AF-A0A2H6F9U6-F1
#
_cell.length_a   1.000
_cell.length_b   1.000
_cell.length_c   1.000
_cell.angle_alpha   90.00
_cell.angle_beta   90.00
_cell.angle_gamma   90.00
#
_symmetry.space_group_name_H-M   'P 1'
#
loop_
_entity.id
_entity.type
_entity.pdbx_description
1 polymer ?
#
loop_
_entity_poly.entity_id
_entity_poly.type
_entity_poly.pdbx_seq_one_letter_code
_entity_poly.pdbx_strand_id
1 'polypeptide(L)' 'MPRQPGLDIPGVLQHIMVRGINKTDIFMDDQDSVNFLQRLRENIIKAESSVYACVLMSNHVPS' A
#
# COMPACT_ATOMS: atom_id res chain seq x y z
N MET A 1 -14.12 -3.42 -16.95
CA MET A 1 -15.15 -2.66 -16.20
C MET A 1 -14.44 -1.60 -15.38
N PRO A 2 -14.86 -0.33 -15.44
CA PRO A 2 -14.31 0.70 -14.55
C PRO A 2 -14.65 0.33 -13.11
N ARG A 3 -13.64 0.39 -12.23
CA ARG A 3 -13.87 0.22 -10.79
C ARG A 3 -14.78 1.36 -10.32
N GLN A 4 -15.77 1.05 -9.49
CA GLN A 4 -16.57 2.10 -8.85
C GLN A 4 -15.65 3.03 -8.05
N PRO A 5 -15.95 4.34 -7.97
CA PRO A 5 -15.19 5.26 -7.13
C PRO A 5 -15.08 4.70 -5.72
N GLY A 6 -13.86 4.73 -5.16
CA GLY A 6 -13.66 4.38 -3.77
C GLY A 6 -14.52 5.27 -2.88
N LEU A 7 -15.16 4.68 -1.88
CA LEU A 7 -15.95 5.42 -0.90
C LEU A 7 -14.97 6.20 0.01
N ASP A 8 -14.92 7.52 -0.15
CA ASP A 8 -14.12 8.42 0.70
C ASP A 8 -14.98 8.90 1.87
N ILE A 9 -15.16 8.01 2.86
CA ILE A 9 -15.96 8.28 4.06
C ILE A 9 -15.07 8.12 5.29
N PRO A 10 -15.00 9.13 6.19
CA PRO A 10 -14.27 9.04 7.43
C PRO A 10 -14.66 7.80 8.25
N GLY A 11 -13.66 7.07 8.76
CA GLY A 11 -13.86 5.90 9.61
C GLY A 11 -14.18 4.59 8.86
N VAL A 12 -14.27 4.61 7.53
CA VAL A 12 -14.42 3.37 6.75
C VAL A 12 -13.06 2.71 6.53
N LEU A 13 -12.98 1.41 6.78
CA LEU A 13 -11.82 0.61 6.41
C LEU A 13 -11.66 0.58 4.89
N GLN A 14 -10.53 1.09 4.40
CA GLN A 14 -10.19 1.08 2.99
C GLN A 14 -9.11 0.03 2.71
N HIS A 15 -9.30 -0.73 1.63
CA HIS A 15 -8.30 -1.66 1.10
C HIS A 15 -7.51 -0.95 -0.02
N ILE A 16 -6.23 -0.70 0.21
CA ILE A 16 -5.33 0.02 -0.70
C ILE A 16 -4.46 -1.01 -1.44
N MET A 17 -4.17 -0.74 -2.72
CA MET A 17 -3.27 -1.57 -3.51
C MET A 17 -2.22 -0.71 -4.22
N VAL A 18 -0.95 -1.10 -4.12
CA VAL A 18 0.14 -0.50 -4.88
C VAL A 18 0.60 -1.49 -5.95
N ARG A 19 0.79 -1.03 -7.19
CA ARG A 19 1.25 -1.85 -8.32
C ARG A 19 2.27 -1.11 -9.15
N GLY A 20 3.30 -1.82 -9.62
CA GLY A 20 4.26 -1.29 -10.58
C GLY A 20 3.59 -0.94 -11.91
N ILE A 21 4.03 0.16 -12.51
CA ILE A 21 3.58 0.57 -13.85
C ILE A 21 3.98 -0.54 -14.83
N ASN A 22 3.10 -0.89 -15.78
CA ASN A 22 3.34 -1.98 -16.73
C ASN A 22 3.67 -3.34 -16.07
N LYS A 23 3.22 -3.57 -14.83
CA LYS A 23 3.48 -4.78 -14.04
C LYS A 23 4.96 -5.01 -13.73
N THR A 24 5.79 -3.96 -13.78
CA THR A 24 7.18 -4.06 -13.34
C THR A 24 7.24 -4.31 -11.84
N ASP A 25 8.38 -4.83 -11.41
CA ASP A 25 8.67 -4.97 -9.99
C ASP A 25 8.75 -3.58 -9.34
N ILE A 26 8.19 -3.50 -8.13
CA ILE A 26 8.24 -2.34 -7.23
C ILE A 26 9.41 -2.51 -6.26
N PHE A 27 9.75 -3.77 -5.96
CA PHE A 27 10.87 -4.15 -5.11
C PHE A 27 11.85 -4.95 -5.95
N MET A 28 13.03 -4.39 -6.21
CA MET A 28 14.09 -5.08 -6.94
C MET A 28 14.92 -5.97 -6.00
N ASP A 29 14.96 -5.61 -4.72
CA ASP A 29 15.59 -6.38 -3.66
C ASP A 29 14.80 -6.29 -2.32
N ASP A 30 15.29 -7.01 -1.31
CA ASP A 30 14.70 -6.99 0.03
C ASP A 30 14.85 -5.64 0.72
N GLN A 31 15.88 -4.85 0.35
CA GLN A 31 16.13 -3.53 0.92
C GLN A 31 15.05 -2.53 0.49
N ASP A 32 14.55 -2.62 -0.73
CA ASP A 32 13.42 -1.82 -1.22
C ASP A 32 12.15 -2.10 -0.40
N SER A 33 11.89 -3.37 -0.08
CA SER A 33 10.74 -3.78 0.72
C SER A 33 10.83 -3.24 2.15
N VAL A 34 12.01 -3.31 2.77
CA VAL A 34 12.26 -2.75 4.11
C VAL A 34 12.11 -1.23 4.12
N ASN A 35 12.69 -0.55 3.14
CA ASN A 35 12.60 0.91 3.00
C ASN A 35 11.15 1.37 2.82
N PHE A 36 10.37 0.61 2.05
CA PHE A 36 8.95 0.86 1.87
C PHE A 36 8.17 0.74 3.17
N LEU A 37 8.38 -0.34 3.93
CA LEU A 37 7.72 -0.51 5.23
C LEU A 37 8.09 0.58 6.24
N GLN A 38 9.34 1.03 6.26
CA GLN A 38 9.76 2.11 7.13
C GLN A 38 9.01 3.42 6.79
N ARG A 39 8.97 3.79 5.51
CA ARG A 39 8.25 4.99 5.05
C ARG A 39 6.75 4.87 5.28
N LEU A 40 6.18 3.69 5.03
CA LEU A 40 4.77 3.40 5.26
C LEU A 40 4.43 3.62 6.75
N ARG A 41 5.25 3.08 7.67
CA ARG A 41 5.08 3.28 9.10
C ARG A 41 5.13 4.76 9.49
N GLU A 42 6.12 5.50 9.01
CA GLU A 42 6.24 6.93 9.30
C GLU A 42 5.01 7.72 8.82
N ASN A 43 4.49 7.38 7.64
CA ASN A 43 3.29 8.02 7.09
C ASN A 43 2.02 7.65 7.87
N ILE A 44 1.86 6.39 8.27
CA ILE A 44 0.71 5.94 9.07
C ILE A 44 0.66 6.70 10.41
N ILE A 45 1.82 6.86 11.07
CA ILE A 45 1.92 7.60 12.33
C ILE A 45 1.55 9.07 12.12
N LYS A 46 2.07 9.72 11.07
CA LYS A 46 1.77 11.12 10.75
C LYS A 46 0.31 11.34 10.36
N ALA A 47 -0.32 10.36 9.72
CA ALA A 47 -1.71 10.41 9.28
C ALA A 47 -2.69 9.90 10.35
N GLU A 48 -2.22 9.58 11.57
CA GLU A 48 -3.01 9.01 12.66
C GLU A 48 -3.89 7.83 12.20
N SER A 49 -3.37 7.05 11.26
CA SER A 49 -4.08 5.96 10.61
C SER A 49 -3.65 4.61 11.20
N SER A 50 -4.36 3.54 10.85
CA SER A 50 -4.01 2.17 11.26
C SER A 50 -4.02 1.24 10.07
N VAL A 51 -3.04 0.33 10.01
CA VAL A 51 -2.99 -0.75 9.01
C VAL A 51 -3.25 -2.07 9.71
N TYR A 52 -4.31 -2.75 9.27
CA TYR A 52 -4.76 -4.01 9.87
C TYR A 52 -4.09 -5.24 9.25
N ALA A 53 -3.78 -5.18 7.96
CA ALA A 53 -3.05 -6.20 7.22
C ALA A 53 -2.19 -5.54 6.13
N CYS A 54 -1.12 -6.21 5.73
CA CYS A 54 -0.29 -5.81 4.60
C CYS A 54 0.45 -7.03 4.06
N VAL A 55 0.45 -7.21 2.74
CA VAL A 55 1.24 -8.24 2.05
C VAL A 55 2.16 -7.56 1.05
N LEU A 56 3.44 -7.92 1.06
CA LEU A 56 4.43 -7.43 0.10
C LEU A 56 4.69 -8.53 -0.93
N MET A 57 4.40 -8.24 -2.19
CA MET A 57 4.86 -9.03 -3.34
C MET A 57 5.74 -8.15 -4.22
N SER A 58 6.65 -8.76 -4.98
CA SER A 58 7.65 -8.05 -5.81
C SER A 58 7.03 -7.02 -6.76
N ASN A 59 5.81 -7.29 -7.26
CA ASN A 59 5.10 -6.43 -8.21
C ASN A 59 3.77 -5.86 -7.68
N HIS A 60 3.41 -6.14 -6.42
CA HIS A 60 2.11 -5.77 -5.89
C HIS A 60 2.08 -5.74 -4.35
N VAL A 61 1.40 -4.74 -3.78
CA VAL A 61 1.19 -4.63 -2.32
C VAL A 61 -0.31 -4.45 -2.06
N PRO A 62 -1.06 -5.51 -1.71
CA PRO A 62 -2.38 -5.36 -1.14
C PRO A 62 -2.28 -5.10 0.37
N SER A 63 -2.92 -4.03 0.84
CA SER A 63 -3.08 -3.67 2.26
C SER A 63 -4.45 -4.11 2.79
#